data_AF-A0A396BZP9-F1
#
_entry.id   AF-A0A396BZP9-F1
#
_cell.length_a   1.000
_cell.length_b   1.000
_cell.length_c   1.000
_cell.angle_alpha   90.00
_cell.angle_beta   90.00
_cell.angle_gamma   90.00
#
_symmetry.space_group_name_H-M   'P 1'
#
loop_
_entity.id
_entity.type
_entity.pdbx_description
1 polymer ?
#
loop_
_entity_poly.entity_id
_entity_poly.type
_entity_poly.pdbx_seq_one_letter_code
_entity_poly.pdbx_strand_id
1 'polypeptide(L)'
;MIHSTKEYWFAFEPYIHIALKQDEALLYNTLDRECIRVTDGELLDLLTAIVDKQNCGVIKITKEDLERPVTFNFLKTVRDKFFGDLYDCELSDRKPIQLYPVLNLQEEVTRLQRFDSGFVGTNMFTYLYQVKVDFNHLDEHESCRLADKVWSEVVCSEVKRLLFVVHTTGQQQALQAWSLEKERVQDVMEWMGCLGTDNSALSLAVDSGYMTTIRVTESEKWKETVGELTKRQEGHVYWIFNVGSEKELEQANEIVEKYAIQEYKIEPEYRGDNLPFFEENVFLYEEDILSKHLSMQDLMRNQILNSNDFGKLSVCSNGDMYTNELSPTVGNIWTNDVRKLIYKEMTEGHSWLRIRDQKPCCDCIYQWLCPSPSNYELAIGKPNLCHVKP
;
A
#
# COMPACT_ATOMS: atom_id res chain seq x y z
N MET A 1 14.02 31.26 23.70
CA MET A 1 14.37 32.55 23.08
C MET A 1 15.70 32.35 22.35
N ILE A 2 15.80 32.67 21.05
CA ILE A 2 17.03 32.49 20.28
C ILE A 2 17.93 33.70 20.53
N HIS A 3 19.16 33.48 21.00
CA HIS A 3 20.13 34.54 21.25
C HIS A 3 21.05 34.70 20.05
N SER A 4 21.01 35.85 19.36
CA SER A 4 21.83 36.13 18.16
C SER A 4 23.34 36.12 18.41
N THR A 5 23.79 36.17 19.66
CA THR A 5 25.21 36.18 20.03
C THR A 5 25.81 34.78 20.23
N LYS A 6 24.98 33.73 20.19
CA LYS A 6 25.35 32.33 20.41
C LYS A 6 25.34 31.52 19.12
N GLU A 7 25.98 30.36 19.15
CA GLU A 7 25.93 29.36 18.09
C GLU A 7 25.12 28.16 18.58
N TYR A 8 24.45 27.48 17.65
CA TYR A 8 23.54 26.39 17.97
C TYR A 8 23.77 25.16 17.10
N TRP A 9 23.53 23.99 17.65
CA TRP A 9 23.21 22.80 16.88
C TRP A 9 21.71 22.80 16.59
N PHE A 10 21.35 22.70 15.32
CA PHE A 10 19.96 22.63 14.87
C PHE A 10 19.63 21.21 14.40
N ALA A 11 18.47 20.72 14.80
CA ALA A 11 17.89 19.48 14.31
C ALA A 11 16.36 19.61 14.26
N PHE A 12 15.74 18.97 13.27
CA PHE A 12 14.29 18.77 13.28
C PHE A 12 13.92 17.68 14.27
N GLU A 13 12.68 17.63 14.72
CA GLU A 13 12.19 16.52 15.52
C GLU A 13 12.09 15.22 14.70
N PRO A 14 12.25 14.02 15.31
CA PRO A 14 12.24 12.75 14.57
C PRO A 14 10.94 12.43 13.82
N TYR A 15 9.84 13.11 14.16
CA TYR A 15 8.53 12.98 13.51
C TYR A 15 8.33 13.96 12.35
N ILE A 16 9.34 14.76 11.99
CA ILE A 16 9.29 15.64 10.82
C ILE A 16 9.84 14.91 9.59
N HIS A 17 9.01 14.79 8.58
CA HIS A 17 9.43 14.34 7.26
C HIS A 17 9.86 15.53 6.41
N ILE A 18 11.01 15.40 5.74
CA ILE A 18 11.59 16.42 4.86
C ILE A 18 11.57 15.88 3.44
N ALA A 19 10.70 16.43 2.60
CA ALA A 19 10.72 16.18 1.17
C ALA A 19 11.44 17.34 0.48
N LEU A 20 12.63 17.07 -0.07
CA LEU A 20 13.45 18.04 -0.76
C LEU A 20 13.45 17.77 -2.27
N LYS A 21 13.17 18.79 -3.07
CA LYS A 21 13.30 18.82 -4.53
C LYS A 21 14.21 19.97 -4.94
N GLN A 22 14.46 20.11 -6.24
CA GLN A 22 15.45 21.05 -6.76
C GLN A 22 15.21 22.50 -6.32
N ASP A 23 13.97 22.98 -6.41
CA ASP A 23 13.62 24.40 -6.19
C ASP A 23 12.65 24.61 -5.01
N GLU A 24 12.35 23.53 -4.27
CA GLU A 24 11.40 23.59 -3.15
C GLU A 24 11.56 22.42 -2.17
N ALA A 25 11.11 22.64 -0.94
CA ALA A 25 11.01 21.63 0.10
C ALA A 25 9.68 21.70 0.84
N LEU A 26 9.26 20.55 1.36
CA LEU A 26 8.10 20.40 2.24
C LEU A 26 8.56 19.73 3.54
N LEU A 27 8.31 20.40 4.66
CA LEU A 27 8.40 19.82 5.98
C LEU A 27 6.99 19.40 6.40
N TYR A 28 6.81 18.12 6.73
CA TYR A 28 5.53 17.55 7.15
C TYR A 28 5.63 17.00 8.57
N ASN A 29 4.79 17.49 9.47
CA ASN A 29 4.69 16.98 10.83
C ASN A 29 3.75 15.77 10.87
N THR A 30 4.28 14.57 11.16
CA THR A 30 3.47 13.34 11.17
C THR A 30 2.51 13.23 12.37
N LEU A 31 2.55 14.16 13.33
CA LEU A 31 1.68 14.15 14.51
C LEU A 31 0.39 14.95 14.31
N ASP A 32 0.46 16.10 13.64
CA ASP A 32 -0.68 17.02 13.46
C ASP A 32 -0.98 17.36 11.99
N ARG A 33 -0.13 16.92 11.05
CA ARG A 33 -0.19 17.17 9.60
C ARG A 33 0.13 18.61 9.20
N GLU A 34 0.62 19.45 10.12
CA GLU A 34 1.08 20.77 9.74
C GLU A 34 2.22 20.66 8.72
N CYS A 35 2.26 21.65 7.83
CA CYS A 35 3.25 21.73 6.78
C CYS A 35 3.98 23.08 6.81
N ILE A 36 5.26 23.06 6.46
CA ILE A 36 6.03 24.25 6.12
C ILE A 36 6.62 24.04 4.73
N ARG A 37 6.22 24.89 3.77
CA ARG A 37 6.79 24.90 2.42
C ARG A 37 7.90 25.94 2.34
N VAL A 38 9.00 25.55 1.70
CA VAL A 38 10.21 26.37 1.56
C VAL A 38 10.58 26.43 0.09
N THR A 39 10.78 27.64 -0.44
CA THR A 39 11.25 27.89 -1.82
C THR A 39 12.44 28.85 -1.85
N ASP A 40 12.85 29.37 -0.70
CA ASP A 40 13.98 30.28 -0.58
C ASP A 40 15.30 29.49 -0.68
N GLY A 41 16.21 29.92 -1.57
CA GLY A 41 17.46 29.21 -1.85
C GLY A 41 18.38 29.04 -0.64
N GLU A 42 18.44 30.03 0.26
CA GLU A 42 19.27 29.94 1.47
C GLU A 42 18.74 28.87 2.42
N LEU A 43 17.42 28.79 2.57
CA LEU A 43 16.78 27.75 3.37
C LEU A 43 16.89 26.37 2.72
N LEU A 44 16.85 26.28 1.38
CA LEU A 44 17.06 25.02 0.67
C LEU A 44 18.48 24.49 0.85
N ASP A 45 19.49 25.36 0.84
CA ASP A 45 20.88 24.98 1.14
C ASP A 45 21.00 24.43 2.57
N LEU A 46 20.32 25.08 3.53
CA LEU A 46 20.26 24.64 4.92
C LEU A 46 19.59 23.25 5.05
N LEU A 47 18.44 23.05 4.40
CA LEU A 47 17.74 21.76 4.40
C LEU A 47 18.55 20.66 3.72
N THR A 48 19.24 20.98 2.62
CA THR A 48 20.15 20.07 1.92
C THR A 48 21.27 19.59 2.85
N ALA A 49 21.84 20.49 3.65
CA ALA A 49 22.86 20.13 4.62
C ALA A 49 22.31 19.20 5.72
N ILE A 50 21.07 19.38 6.16
CA ILE A 50 20.45 18.53 7.20
C ILE A 50 20.21 17.11 6.73
N VAL A 51 19.70 16.95 5.50
CA VAL A 51 19.37 15.62 4.94
C VAL A 51 20.62 14.85 4.49
N ASP A 52 21.77 15.50 4.38
CA ASP A 52 23.04 14.82 4.12
C ASP A 52 23.35 13.83 5.25
N LYS A 53 23.52 12.55 4.89
CA LYS A 53 23.84 11.47 5.82
C LYS A 53 25.13 11.72 6.61
N GLN A 54 26.09 12.48 6.07
CA GLN A 54 27.32 12.84 6.78
C GLN A 54 27.05 13.77 7.97
N ASN A 55 25.93 14.50 7.95
CA ASN A 55 25.56 15.41 9.01
C ASN A 55 24.74 14.76 10.13
N CYS A 56 24.31 13.50 9.99
CA CYS A 56 23.55 12.77 10.99
C CYS A 56 22.35 13.55 11.54
N GLY A 57 21.63 14.27 10.67
CA GLY A 57 20.44 15.04 11.02
C GLY A 57 20.67 16.31 11.83
N VAL A 58 21.92 16.73 12.00
CA VAL A 58 22.28 17.91 12.80
C VAL A 58 23.21 18.82 12.01
N ILE A 59 22.92 20.12 11.98
CA ILE A 59 23.82 21.14 11.42
C ILE A 59 24.16 22.21 12.45
N LYS A 60 25.26 22.93 12.21
CA LYS A 60 25.63 24.09 13.03
C LYS A 60 24.99 25.35 12.46
N ILE A 61 24.35 26.14 13.31
CA ILE A 61 23.86 27.48 13.00
C ILE A 61 24.81 28.49 13.65
N THR A 62 25.47 29.27 12.82
CA THR A 62 26.44 30.28 13.22
C THR A 62 25.75 31.60 13.56
N LYS A 63 26.51 32.55 14.10
CA LYS A 63 26.02 33.92 14.36
C LYS A 63 25.64 34.62 13.06
N GLU A 64 26.43 34.42 12.00
CA GLU A 64 26.20 34.98 10.67
C GLU A 64 24.90 34.46 10.06
N ASP A 65 24.53 33.20 10.32
CA ASP A 65 23.25 32.64 9.90
C ASP A 65 22.07 33.29 10.66
N LEU A 66 22.23 33.57 11.95
CA LEU A 66 21.21 34.23 12.77
C LEU A 66 21.03 35.72 12.44
N GLU A 67 22.03 36.37 11.84
CA GLU A 67 21.92 37.74 11.33
C GLU A 67 21.05 37.82 10.07
N ARG A 68 20.88 36.71 9.35
CA ARG A 68 20.04 36.65 8.15
C ARG A 68 18.57 36.54 8.55
N PRO A 69 17.71 37.53 8.18
CA PRO A 69 16.32 37.54 8.61
C PRO A 69 15.52 36.32 8.16
N VAL A 70 15.82 35.78 6.98
CA VAL A 70 15.14 34.60 6.43
C VAL A 70 15.39 33.38 7.30
N THR A 71 16.66 33.07 7.59
CA THR A 71 17.05 31.97 8.47
C THR A 71 16.54 32.16 9.90
N PHE A 72 16.68 33.35 10.48
CA PHE A 72 16.19 33.61 11.84
C PHE A 72 14.67 33.40 11.97
N ASN A 73 13.89 33.93 11.02
CA ASN A 73 12.44 33.78 11.02
C ASN A 73 12.03 32.32 10.81
N PHE A 74 12.71 31.61 9.90
CA PHE A 74 12.47 30.19 9.68
C PHE A 74 12.71 29.37 10.96
N LEU A 75 13.85 29.56 11.64
CA LEU A 75 14.16 28.86 12.88
C LEU A 75 13.15 29.18 13.99
N LYS A 76 12.67 30.42 14.06
CA LYS A 76 11.59 30.80 14.97
C LYS A 76 10.31 30.05 14.64
N THR A 77 9.88 30.04 13.37
CA THR A 77 8.68 29.30 12.92
C THR A 77 8.80 27.80 13.22
N VAL A 78 9.96 27.19 12.95
CA VAL A 78 10.23 25.79 13.25
C VAL A 78 10.05 25.49 14.73
N ARG A 79 10.59 26.34 15.62
CA ARG A 79 10.41 26.18 17.06
C ARG A 79 8.97 26.41 17.52
N ASP A 80 8.35 27.49 17.04
CA ASP A 80 6.98 27.87 17.43
C ASP A 80 5.95 26.80 17.01
N LYS A 81 6.22 26.08 15.91
CA LYS A 81 5.40 24.96 15.40
C LYS A 81 5.86 23.58 15.87
N PHE A 82 6.85 23.48 16.76
CA PHE A 82 7.40 22.20 17.23
C PHE A 82 7.98 21.30 16.13
N PHE A 83 8.52 21.88 15.06
CA PHE A 83 9.22 21.12 14.02
C PHE A 83 10.66 20.77 14.41
N GLY A 84 11.28 21.50 15.32
CA GLY A 84 12.69 21.32 15.66
C GLY A 84 13.13 22.25 16.77
N ASP A 85 14.36 22.05 17.23
CA ASP A 85 14.95 22.88 18.29
C ASP A 85 16.41 23.24 18.02
N LEU A 86 16.88 24.23 18.78
CA LEU A 86 18.24 24.75 18.76
C LEU A 86 18.89 24.45 20.11
N TYR A 87 19.93 23.63 20.07
CA TYR A 87 20.74 23.27 21.23
C TYR A 87 21.99 24.14 21.27
N ASP A 88 22.21 24.85 22.37
CA ASP A 88 23.37 25.71 22.55
C ASP A 88 24.67 24.89 22.43
N CYS A 89 25.59 25.31 21.57
CA CYS A 89 26.86 24.62 21.39
C CYS A 89 27.70 24.60 22.67
N GLU A 90 27.50 25.53 23.62
CA GLU A 90 28.19 25.55 24.92
C GLU A 90 27.80 24.36 25.82
N LEU A 91 26.70 23.65 25.52
CA LEU A 91 26.21 22.53 26.32
C LEU A 91 26.90 21.19 26.00
N SER A 92 27.67 21.11 24.91
CA SER A 92 28.34 19.89 24.49
C SER A 92 29.64 20.18 23.73
N ASP A 93 30.72 19.54 24.17
CA ASP A 93 32.04 19.62 23.51
C ASP A 93 32.06 18.99 22.11
N ARG A 94 31.01 18.25 21.74
CA ARG A 94 30.91 17.50 20.48
C ARG A 94 29.57 17.73 19.79
N LYS A 95 29.58 17.57 18.46
CA LYS A 95 28.39 17.59 17.61
C LYS A 95 27.44 16.46 18.05
N PRO A 96 26.17 16.76 18.38
CA PRO A 96 25.18 15.74 18.67
C PRO A 96 24.78 14.99 17.40
N ILE A 97 24.10 13.86 17.56
CA ILE A 97 23.58 13.08 16.44
C ILE A 97 22.07 12.92 16.60
N GLN A 98 21.38 12.91 15.48
CA GLN A 98 19.98 12.52 15.41
C GLN A 98 19.83 11.35 14.44
N LEU A 99 19.35 10.24 14.98
CA LEU A 99 19.08 9.05 14.19
C LEU A 99 17.70 9.18 13.57
N TYR A 100 17.64 9.15 12.24
CA TYR A 100 16.38 8.96 11.53
C TYR A 100 16.03 7.48 11.49
N PRO A 101 14.73 7.14 11.55
CA PRO A 101 14.31 5.76 11.41
C PRO A 101 14.78 5.17 10.08
N VAL A 102 15.10 3.87 10.08
CA VAL A 102 15.39 3.07 8.89
C VAL A 102 14.40 1.90 8.85
N LEU A 103 13.90 1.55 7.67
CA LEU A 103 12.99 0.41 7.53
C LEU A 103 13.77 -0.89 7.66
N ASN A 104 13.36 -1.77 8.58
CA ASN A 104 13.98 -3.09 8.77
C ASN A 104 14.02 -3.91 7.47
N LEU A 105 12.97 -3.82 6.64
CA LEU A 105 12.95 -4.53 5.37
C LEU A 105 14.09 -4.09 4.44
N GLN A 106 14.46 -2.80 4.47
CA GLN A 106 15.58 -2.29 3.66
C GLN A 106 16.90 -2.94 4.06
N GLU A 107 17.10 -3.18 5.35
CA GLU A 107 18.27 -3.93 5.83
C GLU A 107 18.21 -5.38 5.38
N GLU A 108 17.05 -6.01 5.41
CA GLU A 108 16.89 -7.38 4.92
C GLU A 108 17.14 -7.49 3.41
N VAL A 109 16.54 -6.65 2.58
CA VAL A 109 16.79 -6.64 1.13
C VAL A 109 18.27 -6.37 0.83
N THR A 110 18.89 -5.43 1.54
CA THR A 110 20.34 -5.16 1.38
C THR A 110 21.19 -6.34 1.82
N ARG A 111 20.80 -7.08 2.86
CA ARG A 111 21.46 -8.33 3.26
C ARG A 111 21.26 -9.40 2.18
N LEU A 112 20.06 -9.54 1.65
CA LEU A 112 19.71 -10.52 0.62
C LEU A 112 20.51 -10.30 -0.66
N GLN A 113 20.67 -9.06 -1.12
CA GLN A 113 21.52 -8.74 -2.28
C GLN A 113 23.00 -9.13 -2.09
N ARG A 114 23.47 -9.38 -0.86
CA ARG A 114 24.86 -9.78 -0.56
C ARG A 114 25.05 -11.30 -0.46
N PHE A 115 23.98 -12.10 -0.46
CA PHE A 115 24.05 -13.56 -0.34
C PHE A 115 23.37 -14.25 -1.52
N ASP A 116 23.91 -15.39 -1.97
CA ASP A 116 23.27 -16.19 -3.02
C ASP A 116 21.93 -16.77 -2.56
N SER A 117 20.99 -16.89 -3.49
CA SER A 117 19.61 -17.41 -3.29
C SER A 117 19.51 -18.80 -2.62
N GLY A 118 20.62 -19.52 -2.46
CA GLY A 118 20.69 -20.79 -1.72
C GLY A 118 20.68 -20.66 -0.20
N PHE A 119 20.92 -19.45 0.35
CA PHE A 119 20.93 -19.15 1.79
C PHE A 119 19.68 -18.38 2.25
N VAL A 120 18.62 -18.42 1.44
CA VAL A 120 17.36 -17.71 1.68
C VAL A 120 16.72 -18.27 2.95
N GLY A 121 16.90 -17.54 4.06
CA GLY A 121 16.35 -17.89 5.36
C GLY A 121 14.83 -17.93 5.37
N THR A 122 14.26 -18.66 6.33
CA THR A 122 12.81 -18.91 6.49
C THR A 122 11.97 -17.65 6.65
N ASN A 123 12.57 -16.53 7.10
CA ASN A 123 11.83 -15.30 7.42
C ASN A 123 11.33 -14.52 6.20
N MET A 124 11.84 -14.73 4.98
CA MET A 124 11.29 -14.01 3.82
C MET A 124 9.86 -14.42 3.47
N PHE A 125 9.52 -15.66 3.80
CA PHE A 125 8.21 -16.20 3.53
C PHE A 125 7.13 -15.64 4.49
N THR A 126 7.53 -14.91 5.54
CA THR A 126 6.60 -14.19 6.42
C THR A 126 6.03 -12.92 5.77
N TYR A 127 6.69 -12.39 4.72
CA TYR A 127 6.19 -11.24 3.98
C TYR A 127 5.05 -11.59 3.02
N LEU A 128 4.89 -12.86 2.67
CA LEU A 128 3.73 -13.32 1.92
C LEU A 128 2.53 -13.38 2.86
N TYR A 129 1.64 -12.38 2.75
CA TYR A 129 0.49 -12.20 3.61
C TYR A 129 -0.80 -12.76 2.99
N GLN A 130 -0.96 -12.63 1.66
CA GLN A 130 -2.16 -13.05 0.94
C GLN A 130 -1.81 -13.90 -0.28
N VAL A 131 -2.50 -15.04 -0.42
CA VAL A 131 -2.46 -15.87 -1.63
C VAL A 131 -3.87 -15.96 -2.19
N LYS A 132 -4.09 -15.51 -3.42
CA LYS A 132 -5.34 -15.65 -4.16
C LYS A 132 -5.21 -16.81 -5.15
N VAL A 133 -6.18 -17.70 -5.19
CA VAL A 133 -6.23 -18.82 -6.14
C VAL A 133 -7.52 -18.71 -6.94
N ASP A 134 -7.39 -18.63 -8.26
CA ASP A 134 -8.52 -18.58 -9.18
C ASP A 134 -8.74 -19.94 -9.84
N PHE A 135 -9.91 -20.53 -9.57
CA PHE A 135 -10.28 -21.85 -10.06
C PHE A 135 -11.07 -21.81 -11.38
N ASN A 136 -11.06 -20.68 -12.09
CA ASN A 136 -11.82 -20.55 -13.34
C ASN A 136 -11.52 -21.70 -14.33
N HIS A 137 -12.57 -22.27 -14.91
CA HIS A 137 -12.55 -23.40 -15.85
C HIS A 137 -12.07 -24.76 -15.31
N LEU A 138 -11.78 -24.90 -14.01
CA LEU A 138 -11.40 -26.20 -13.42
C LEU A 138 -12.62 -26.99 -12.97
N ASP A 139 -12.55 -28.32 -13.06
CA ASP A 139 -13.50 -29.19 -12.37
C ASP A 139 -13.18 -29.32 -10.86
N GLU A 140 -14.02 -30.04 -10.12
CA GLU A 140 -13.87 -30.22 -8.68
C GLU A 140 -12.53 -30.89 -8.31
N HIS A 141 -12.10 -31.88 -9.09
CA HIS A 141 -10.87 -32.63 -8.82
C HIS A 141 -9.62 -31.79 -9.12
N GLU A 142 -9.62 -31.09 -10.26
CA GLU A 142 -8.55 -30.16 -10.63
C GLU A 142 -8.44 -29.00 -9.64
N SER A 143 -9.56 -28.51 -9.12
CA SER A 143 -9.59 -27.45 -8.11
C SER A 143 -8.91 -27.89 -6.82
N CYS A 144 -9.27 -29.06 -6.28
CA CYS A 144 -8.61 -29.61 -5.08
C CYS A 144 -7.13 -29.89 -5.32
N ARG A 145 -6.75 -30.38 -6.50
CA ARG A 145 -5.35 -30.62 -6.86
C ARG A 145 -4.52 -29.34 -6.86
N LEU A 146 -5.05 -28.24 -7.41
CA LEU A 146 -4.39 -26.94 -7.39
C LEU A 146 -4.30 -26.38 -5.97
N ALA A 147 -5.39 -26.46 -5.20
CA ALA A 147 -5.42 -26.04 -3.80
C ALA A 147 -4.38 -26.78 -2.95
N ASP A 148 -4.26 -28.10 -3.11
CA ASP A 148 -3.22 -28.92 -2.47
C ASP A 148 -1.81 -28.45 -2.84
N LYS A 149 -1.57 -28.19 -4.13
CA LYS A 149 -0.26 -27.72 -4.59
C LYS A 149 0.07 -26.37 -3.98
N VAL A 150 -0.83 -25.40 -4.06
CA VAL A 150 -0.63 -24.07 -3.48
C VAL A 150 -0.37 -24.18 -1.98
N TRP A 151 -1.22 -24.92 -1.25
CA TRP A 151 -1.06 -25.09 0.19
C TRP A 151 0.28 -25.73 0.54
N SER A 152 0.72 -26.76 -0.20
CA SER A 152 2.02 -27.40 0.04
C SER A 152 3.22 -26.45 -0.11
N GLU A 153 3.11 -25.45 -1.00
CA GLU A 153 4.15 -24.44 -1.19
C GLU A 153 4.09 -23.34 -0.12
N VAL A 154 2.89 -23.00 0.37
CA VAL A 154 2.69 -21.85 1.26
C VAL A 154 2.45 -22.21 2.73
N VAL A 155 2.28 -23.48 3.10
CA VAL A 155 1.93 -23.91 4.47
C VAL A 155 2.94 -23.46 5.55
N CYS A 156 4.22 -23.32 5.17
CA CYS A 156 5.28 -22.84 6.05
C CYS A 156 5.39 -21.31 6.14
N SER A 157 4.51 -20.57 5.47
CA SER A 157 4.44 -19.10 5.54
C SER A 157 3.65 -18.61 6.75
N GLU A 158 3.71 -17.29 6.96
CA GLU A 158 2.74 -16.55 7.78
C GLU A 158 1.58 -15.99 6.93
N VAL A 159 1.19 -16.69 5.85
CA VAL A 159 -0.01 -16.33 5.08
C VAL A 159 -1.18 -16.23 6.05
N LYS A 160 -1.80 -15.05 6.05
CA LYS A 160 -2.96 -14.74 6.90
C LYS A 160 -4.26 -14.88 6.13
N ARG A 161 -4.19 -14.84 4.80
CA ARG A 161 -5.36 -14.85 3.91
C ARG A 161 -5.11 -15.72 2.68
N LEU A 162 -5.85 -16.81 2.58
CA LEU A 162 -5.89 -17.70 1.41
C LEU A 162 -7.25 -17.51 0.72
N LEU A 163 -7.30 -16.67 -0.31
CA LEU A 163 -8.53 -16.29 -1.01
C LEU A 163 -8.79 -17.26 -2.16
N PHE A 164 -9.91 -17.97 -2.11
CA PHE A 164 -10.34 -18.89 -3.15
C PHE A 164 -11.44 -18.26 -4.01
N VAL A 165 -11.15 -18.03 -5.29
CA VAL A 165 -12.12 -17.53 -6.26
C VAL A 165 -12.86 -18.69 -6.89
N VAL A 166 -14.12 -18.87 -6.51
CA VAL A 166 -14.98 -19.97 -6.99
C VAL A 166 -15.95 -19.49 -8.04
N HIS A 167 -16.23 -20.36 -9.02
CA HIS A 167 -17.10 -20.06 -10.16
C HIS A 167 -18.29 -21.01 -10.26
N THR A 168 -18.25 -22.14 -9.56
CA THR A 168 -19.35 -23.12 -9.56
C THR A 168 -19.61 -23.68 -8.16
N THR A 169 -20.85 -24.15 -7.96
CA THR A 169 -21.28 -24.81 -6.75
C THR A 169 -20.45 -26.07 -6.44
N GLY A 170 -20.11 -26.87 -7.45
CA GLY A 170 -19.29 -28.07 -7.28
C GLY A 170 -17.88 -27.75 -6.75
N GLN A 171 -17.23 -26.72 -7.30
CA GLN A 171 -15.93 -26.24 -6.83
C GLN A 171 -15.99 -25.81 -5.36
N GLN A 172 -16.99 -25.01 -4.98
CA GLN A 172 -17.13 -24.52 -3.62
C GLN A 172 -17.27 -25.68 -2.63
N GLN A 173 -18.13 -26.67 -2.93
CA GLN A 173 -18.34 -27.84 -2.07
C GLN A 173 -17.06 -28.69 -1.94
N ALA A 174 -16.37 -28.94 -3.05
CA ALA A 174 -15.14 -29.74 -3.06
C ALA A 174 -14.02 -29.06 -2.28
N LEU A 175 -13.82 -27.75 -2.47
CA LEU A 175 -12.79 -26.97 -1.76
C LEU A 175 -13.13 -26.78 -0.28
N GLN A 176 -14.41 -26.70 0.08
CA GLN A 176 -14.83 -26.70 1.49
C GLN A 176 -14.55 -28.04 2.16
N ALA A 177 -14.82 -29.17 1.49
CA ALA A 177 -14.45 -30.49 2.02
C ALA A 177 -12.93 -30.62 2.16
N TRP A 178 -12.17 -30.16 1.16
CA TRP A 178 -10.71 -30.12 1.19
C TRP A 178 -10.18 -29.32 2.38
N SER A 179 -10.74 -28.15 2.68
CA SER A 179 -10.24 -27.30 3.77
C SER A 179 -10.44 -27.93 5.16
N LEU A 180 -11.49 -28.74 5.32
CA LEU A 180 -11.74 -29.48 6.57
C LEU A 180 -10.67 -30.54 6.86
N GLU A 181 -10.00 -31.05 5.82
CA GLU A 181 -8.94 -32.06 5.95
C GLU A 181 -7.55 -31.45 6.21
N LYS A 182 -7.39 -30.14 6.08
CA LYS A 182 -6.10 -29.46 6.21
C LYS A 182 -6.03 -28.65 7.51
N GLU A 183 -5.02 -28.95 8.32
CA GLU A 183 -4.71 -28.15 9.51
C GLU A 183 -4.35 -26.70 9.11
N ARG A 184 -4.79 -25.72 9.91
CA ARG A 184 -4.57 -24.27 9.75
C ARG A 184 -5.24 -23.59 8.54
N VAL A 185 -5.64 -24.32 7.50
CA VAL A 185 -6.33 -23.71 6.34
C VAL A 185 -7.60 -22.99 6.79
N GLN A 186 -8.33 -23.58 7.73
CA GLN A 186 -9.60 -23.04 8.20
C GLN A 186 -9.45 -21.66 8.88
N ASP A 187 -8.27 -21.34 9.41
CA ASP A 187 -8.00 -20.08 10.09
C ASP A 187 -7.69 -18.93 9.12
N VAL A 188 -7.35 -19.26 7.87
CA VAL A 188 -6.84 -18.29 6.88
C VAL A 188 -7.65 -18.28 5.58
N MET A 189 -8.49 -19.28 5.34
CA MET A 189 -9.24 -19.42 4.11
C MET A 189 -10.40 -18.42 4.04
N GLU A 190 -10.54 -17.80 2.88
CA GLU A 190 -11.63 -16.88 2.57
C GLU A 190 -12.19 -17.19 1.18
N TRP A 191 -13.49 -16.99 1.01
CA TRP A 191 -14.13 -17.10 -0.29
C TRP A 191 -14.11 -15.77 -1.03
N MET A 192 -14.01 -15.85 -2.35
CA MET A 192 -14.21 -14.73 -3.25
C MET A 192 -15.05 -15.16 -4.45
N GLY A 193 -15.92 -14.27 -4.92
CA GLY A 193 -16.60 -14.47 -6.21
C GLY A 193 -17.32 -13.23 -6.70
N CYS A 194 -17.97 -13.34 -7.84
CA CYS A 194 -18.67 -12.25 -8.51
C CYS A 194 -20.12 -12.64 -8.80
N LEU A 195 -21.06 -11.75 -8.48
CA LEU A 195 -22.48 -11.94 -8.81
C LEU A 195 -22.66 -12.09 -10.32
N GLY A 196 -23.52 -13.04 -10.71
CA GLY A 196 -23.80 -13.38 -12.10
C GLY A 196 -22.98 -14.53 -12.68
N THR A 197 -22.00 -15.05 -11.93
CA THR A 197 -21.25 -16.26 -12.33
C THR A 197 -22.02 -17.52 -11.92
N ASP A 198 -22.08 -17.79 -10.61
CA ASP A 198 -22.95 -18.80 -9.98
C ASP A 198 -23.36 -18.29 -8.59
N ASN A 199 -24.58 -17.76 -8.50
CA ASN A 199 -25.09 -17.19 -7.25
C ASN A 199 -25.40 -18.28 -6.20
N SER A 200 -25.57 -19.55 -6.61
CA SER A 200 -25.73 -20.66 -5.69
C SER A 200 -24.40 -21.00 -5.01
N ALA A 201 -23.29 -20.95 -5.73
CA ALA A 201 -21.95 -21.07 -5.14
C ALA A 201 -21.68 -19.99 -4.10
N LEU A 202 -22.06 -18.74 -4.38
CA LEU A 202 -21.93 -17.62 -3.45
C LEU A 202 -22.82 -17.79 -2.21
N SER A 203 -24.04 -18.30 -2.39
CA SER A 203 -24.93 -18.60 -1.26
C SER A 203 -24.29 -19.63 -0.32
N LEU A 204 -23.72 -20.71 -0.87
CA LEU A 204 -23.01 -21.71 -0.07
C LEU A 204 -21.75 -21.17 0.60
N ALA A 205 -21.00 -20.30 -0.10
CA ALA A 205 -19.84 -19.63 0.48
C ALA A 205 -20.24 -18.78 1.71
N VAL A 206 -21.32 -18.00 1.62
CA VAL A 206 -21.86 -17.22 2.75
C VAL A 206 -22.31 -18.14 3.91
N ASP A 207 -23.00 -19.24 3.59
CA ASP A 207 -23.50 -20.21 4.58
C ASP A 207 -22.37 -21.04 5.22
N SER A 208 -21.15 -21.02 4.66
CA SER A 208 -20.04 -21.85 5.15
C SER A 208 -19.38 -21.33 6.43
N GLY A 209 -19.70 -20.11 6.86
CA GLY A 209 -19.11 -19.45 8.03
C GLY A 209 -17.73 -18.82 7.78
N TYR A 210 -17.09 -19.08 6.63
CA TYR A 210 -15.86 -18.40 6.22
C TYR A 210 -16.13 -16.96 5.77
N MET A 211 -15.13 -16.09 5.95
CA MET A 211 -15.16 -14.74 5.39
C MET A 211 -15.37 -14.83 3.87
N THR A 212 -16.41 -14.15 3.37
CA THR A 212 -16.79 -14.20 1.95
C THR A 212 -16.76 -12.81 1.34
N THR A 213 -15.93 -12.61 0.32
CA THR A 213 -15.87 -11.35 -0.46
C THR A 213 -16.67 -11.48 -1.74
N ILE A 214 -17.65 -10.60 -1.96
CA ILE A 214 -18.52 -10.64 -3.14
C ILE A 214 -18.36 -9.36 -3.96
N ARG A 215 -17.96 -9.51 -5.24
CA ARG A 215 -17.95 -8.42 -6.22
C ARG A 215 -19.30 -8.25 -6.90
N VAL A 216 -19.67 -6.99 -7.13
CA VAL A 216 -20.90 -6.57 -7.80
C VAL A 216 -20.54 -5.59 -8.92
N THR A 217 -20.71 -5.99 -10.17
CA THR A 217 -20.43 -5.15 -11.37
C THR A 217 -21.67 -4.51 -11.98
N GLU A 218 -22.85 -5.08 -11.73
CA GLU A 218 -24.15 -4.55 -12.18
C GLU A 218 -25.08 -4.37 -10.96
N SER A 219 -24.77 -3.37 -10.11
CA SER A 219 -25.43 -3.14 -8.81
C SER A 219 -26.96 -3.21 -8.87
N GLU A 220 -27.56 -2.49 -9.82
CA GLU A 220 -29.02 -2.44 -9.96
C GLU A 220 -29.65 -3.80 -10.31
N LYS A 221 -28.97 -4.59 -11.15
CA LYS A 221 -29.44 -5.92 -11.55
C LYS A 221 -29.46 -6.89 -10.36
N TRP A 222 -28.51 -6.75 -9.46
CA TRP A 222 -28.28 -7.70 -8.37
C TRP A 222 -28.77 -7.22 -7.00
N LYS A 223 -29.44 -6.08 -6.92
CA LYS A 223 -29.88 -5.47 -5.66
C LYS A 223 -30.69 -6.39 -4.75
N GLU A 224 -31.55 -7.24 -5.30
CA GLU A 224 -32.36 -8.17 -4.49
C GLU A 224 -31.50 -9.32 -3.97
N THR A 225 -30.59 -9.86 -4.79
CA THR A 225 -29.61 -10.88 -4.36
C THR A 225 -28.68 -10.36 -3.27
N VAL A 226 -28.22 -9.10 -3.38
CA VAL A 226 -27.45 -8.44 -2.32
C VAL A 226 -28.26 -8.41 -1.02
N GLY A 227 -29.54 -8.01 -1.10
CA GLY A 227 -30.44 -7.99 0.05
C GLY A 227 -30.70 -9.36 0.67
N GLU A 228 -30.80 -10.42 -0.16
CA GLU A 228 -30.96 -11.80 0.30
C GLU A 228 -29.72 -12.31 1.03
N LEU A 229 -28.53 -12.12 0.45
CA LEU A 229 -27.27 -12.58 1.03
C LEU A 229 -26.88 -11.80 2.28
N THR A 230 -27.17 -10.49 2.33
CA THR A 230 -26.88 -9.64 3.50
C THR A 230 -27.68 -10.05 4.74
N LYS A 231 -28.88 -10.63 4.56
CA LYS A 231 -29.75 -11.08 5.67
C LYS A 231 -29.29 -12.40 6.30
N ARG A 232 -28.40 -13.15 5.65
CA ARG A 232 -27.93 -14.43 6.16
C ARG A 232 -26.97 -14.18 7.32
N GLN A 233 -27.41 -14.50 8.54
CA GLN A 233 -26.72 -14.11 9.77
C GLN A 233 -25.44 -14.91 10.07
N GLU A 234 -25.18 -16.00 9.35
CA GLU A 234 -24.09 -16.93 9.67
C GLU A 234 -22.74 -16.58 9.00
N GLY A 235 -22.71 -15.64 8.04
CA GLY A 235 -21.51 -15.29 7.29
C GLY A 235 -21.04 -13.85 7.51
N HIS A 236 -19.73 -13.67 7.73
CA HIS A 236 -19.10 -12.37 7.54
C HIS A 236 -18.95 -12.13 6.03
N VAL A 237 -19.71 -11.18 5.47
CA VAL A 237 -19.69 -10.85 4.04
C VAL A 237 -19.10 -9.46 3.83
N TYR A 238 -18.11 -9.36 2.96
CA TYR A 238 -17.50 -8.11 2.55
C TYR A 238 -17.85 -7.81 1.09
N TRP A 239 -18.50 -6.67 0.86
CA TRP A 239 -19.00 -6.31 -0.46
C TRP A 239 -18.03 -5.42 -1.21
N ILE A 240 -17.78 -5.72 -2.48
CA ILE A 240 -17.03 -4.83 -3.39
C ILE A 240 -17.97 -4.41 -4.52
N PHE A 241 -18.40 -3.15 -4.50
CA PHE A 241 -19.20 -2.57 -5.57
C PHE A 241 -18.29 -1.95 -6.62
N ASN A 242 -18.25 -2.56 -7.80
CA ASN A 242 -17.52 -2.03 -8.93
C ASN A 242 -18.38 -1.00 -9.68
N VAL A 243 -17.83 0.20 -9.84
CA VAL A 243 -18.55 1.35 -10.43
C VAL A 243 -17.70 2.03 -11.50
N GLY A 244 -18.30 2.33 -12.65
CA GLY A 244 -17.65 3.01 -13.77
C GLY A 244 -18.29 4.33 -14.16
N SER A 245 -19.35 4.76 -13.46
CA SER A 245 -20.08 6.01 -13.71
C SER A 245 -20.78 6.52 -12.45
N GLU A 246 -21.16 7.81 -12.44
CA GLU A 246 -21.95 8.43 -11.36
C GLU A 246 -23.24 7.66 -11.06
N LYS A 247 -23.94 7.22 -12.11
CA LYS A 247 -25.17 6.46 -11.96
C LYS A 247 -24.95 5.14 -11.21
N GLU A 248 -23.86 4.43 -11.51
CA GLU A 248 -23.52 3.18 -10.83
C GLU A 248 -23.08 3.43 -9.38
N LEU A 249 -22.42 4.57 -9.11
CA LEU A 249 -22.06 5.01 -7.77
C LEU A 249 -23.29 5.33 -6.92
N GLU A 250 -24.25 6.08 -7.45
CA GLU A 250 -25.54 6.34 -6.81
C GLU A 250 -26.28 5.05 -6.48
N GLN A 251 -26.37 4.12 -7.44
CA GLN A 251 -27.00 2.81 -7.25
C GLN A 251 -26.31 1.98 -6.16
N ALA A 252 -24.99 1.97 -6.11
CA ALA A 252 -24.25 1.27 -5.07
C ALA A 252 -24.56 1.85 -3.67
N ASN A 253 -24.58 3.18 -3.55
CA ASN A 253 -24.92 3.86 -2.30
C ASN A 253 -26.36 3.57 -1.85
N GLU A 254 -27.34 3.64 -2.76
CA GLU A 254 -28.73 3.30 -2.47
C GLU A 254 -28.89 1.87 -1.93
N ILE A 255 -28.15 0.90 -2.50
CA ILE A 255 -28.16 -0.50 -2.04
C ILE A 255 -27.54 -0.63 -0.65
N VAL A 256 -26.39 0.01 -0.42
CA VAL A 256 -25.70 0.03 0.87
C VAL A 256 -26.62 0.58 1.96
N GLU A 257 -27.27 1.71 1.70
CA GLU A 257 -28.21 2.34 2.64
C GLU A 257 -29.46 1.48 2.86
N LYS A 258 -30.09 1.00 1.77
CA LYS A 258 -31.31 0.19 1.81
C LYS A 258 -31.15 -1.06 2.67
N TYR A 259 -30.00 -1.72 2.61
CA TYR A 259 -29.72 -2.96 3.35
C TYR A 259 -28.81 -2.77 4.56
N ALA A 260 -28.48 -1.52 4.91
CA ALA A 260 -27.59 -1.18 6.03
C ALA A 260 -26.27 -1.97 6.02
N ILE A 261 -25.65 -2.10 4.83
CA ILE A 261 -24.40 -2.85 4.65
C ILE A 261 -23.26 -2.14 5.39
N GLN A 262 -22.61 -2.84 6.31
CA GLN A 262 -21.52 -2.28 7.13
C GLN A 262 -20.14 -2.52 6.50
N GLU A 263 -19.90 -3.74 6.02
CA GLU A 263 -18.60 -4.19 5.51
C GLU A 263 -18.60 -4.13 3.98
N TYR A 264 -18.17 -2.99 3.43
CA TYR A 264 -18.12 -2.80 1.99
C TYR A 264 -16.99 -1.87 1.54
N LYS A 265 -16.71 -1.93 0.24
CA LYS A 265 -15.88 -1.00 -0.50
C LYS A 265 -16.54 -0.68 -1.83
N ILE A 266 -16.51 0.60 -2.20
CA ILE A 266 -16.77 1.03 -3.56
C ILE A 266 -15.43 1.09 -4.29
N GLU A 267 -15.31 0.38 -5.40
CA GLU A 267 -14.08 0.24 -6.17
C GLU A 267 -14.31 0.69 -7.62
N PRO A 268 -13.80 1.87 -8.01
CA PRO A 268 -13.86 2.32 -9.40
C PRO A 268 -13.30 1.29 -10.38
N GLU A 269 -13.96 1.12 -11.53
CA GLU A 269 -13.53 0.22 -12.60
C GLU A 269 -13.27 1.04 -13.87
N TYR A 270 -12.04 1.01 -14.35
CA TYR A 270 -11.68 1.68 -15.59
C TYR A 270 -12.06 0.80 -16.78
N ARG A 271 -12.96 1.29 -17.64
CA ARG A 271 -13.50 0.56 -18.79
C ARG A 271 -12.95 1.04 -20.14
N GLY A 272 -11.98 1.97 -20.10
CA GLY A 272 -11.31 2.53 -21.29
C GLY A 272 -11.94 3.82 -21.82
N ASP A 273 -13.22 4.06 -21.56
CA ASP A 273 -13.99 5.21 -22.04
C ASP A 273 -14.50 6.14 -20.93
N ASN A 274 -14.25 5.79 -19.66
CA ASN A 274 -14.75 6.51 -18.49
C ASN A 274 -13.67 7.30 -17.73
N LEU A 275 -12.66 7.81 -18.44
CA LEU A 275 -11.62 8.65 -17.83
C LEU A 275 -12.20 9.89 -17.09
N PRO A 276 -13.24 10.60 -17.60
CA PRO A 276 -13.83 11.72 -16.88
C PRO A 276 -14.34 11.36 -15.48
N PHE A 277 -14.94 10.16 -15.33
CA PHE A 277 -15.38 9.65 -14.02
C PHE A 277 -14.19 9.45 -13.06
N PHE A 278 -13.04 8.98 -13.57
CA PHE A 278 -11.82 8.83 -12.78
C PHE A 278 -11.19 10.17 -12.41
N GLU A 279 -11.18 11.15 -13.32
CA GLU A 279 -10.65 12.49 -13.04
C GLU A 279 -11.44 13.21 -11.94
N GLU A 280 -12.75 12.95 -11.86
CA GLU A 280 -13.63 13.53 -10.84
C GLU A 280 -13.57 12.79 -9.49
N ASN A 281 -13.52 11.45 -9.50
CA ASN A 281 -13.71 10.63 -8.29
C ASN A 281 -12.45 9.93 -7.77
N VAL A 282 -11.38 9.83 -8.57
CA VAL A 282 -10.17 9.05 -8.23
C VAL A 282 -8.93 9.94 -8.18
N PHE A 283 -8.86 10.97 -9.02
CA PHE A 283 -7.69 11.83 -9.07
C PHE A 283 -7.63 12.71 -7.82
N LEU A 284 -6.47 12.71 -7.17
CA LEU A 284 -6.26 13.47 -5.95
C LEU A 284 -5.93 14.93 -6.23
N TYR A 285 -6.52 15.82 -5.44
CA TYR A 285 -6.05 17.19 -5.26
C TYR A 285 -4.99 17.27 -4.15
N GLU A 286 -4.36 18.44 -4.01
CA GLU A 286 -3.35 18.67 -2.97
C GLU A 286 -3.95 18.50 -1.57
N GLU A 287 -5.18 18.98 -1.39
CA GLU A 287 -5.92 18.90 -0.14
C GLU A 287 -6.19 17.45 0.27
N ASP A 288 -6.50 16.57 -0.68
CA ASP A 288 -6.72 15.15 -0.42
C ASP A 288 -5.45 14.48 0.09
N ILE A 289 -4.31 14.79 -0.53
CA ILE A 289 -3.00 14.26 -0.14
C ILE A 289 -2.64 14.69 1.28
N LEU A 290 -2.86 15.97 1.62
CA LEU A 290 -2.53 16.53 2.93
C LEU A 290 -3.56 16.18 4.02
N SER A 291 -4.79 15.85 3.63
CA SER A 291 -5.84 15.44 4.59
C SER A 291 -5.51 14.10 5.26
N LYS A 292 -4.78 13.22 4.57
CA LYS A 292 -4.43 11.90 5.07
C LYS A 292 -3.40 12.01 6.20
N HIS A 293 -3.71 11.40 7.34
CA HIS A 293 -2.73 11.23 8.41
C HIS A 293 -1.75 10.12 8.03
N LEU A 294 -0.47 10.48 7.86
CA LEU A 294 0.60 9.53 7.56
C LEU A 294 1.59 9.49 8.70
N SER A 295 1.83 8.28 9.21
CA SER A 295 2.93 8.08 10.15
C SER A 295 4.27 8.15 9.43
N MET A 296 5.36 8.36 10.18
CA MET A 296 6.70 8.24 9.62
C MET A 296 6.95 6.85 9.00
N GLN A 297 6.36 5.79 9.59
CA GLN A 297 6.44 4.44 9.03
C GLN A 297 5.74 4.33 7.65
N ASP A 298 4.60 4.98 7.46
CA ASP A 298 3.91 5.01 6.17
C ASP A 298 4.76 5.71 5.10
N LEU A 299 5.33 6.87 5.44
CA LEU A 299 6.16 7.67 4.54
C LEU A 299 7.42 6.91 4.12
N MET A 300 8.04 6.21 5.05
CA MET A 300 9.18 5.35 4.73
C MET A 300 8.75 4.15 3.89
N ARG A 301 7.62 3.51 4.20
CA ARG A 301 7.12 2.36 3.42
C ARG A 301 6.92 2.76 1.97
N ASN A 302 6.29 3.92 1.73
CA ASN A 302 6.01 4.41 0.38
C ASN A 302 7.28 4.67 -0.45
N GLN A 303 8.46 4.82 0.18
CA GLN A 303 9.76 4.97 -0.50
C GLN A 303 10.36 3.65 -0.99
N ILE A 304 9.84 2.50 -0.55
CA ILE A 304 10.46 1.19 -0.79
C ILE A 304 9.46 0.18 -1.36
N LEU A 305 8.22 0.20 -0.88
CA LEU A 305 7.21 -0.81 -1.18
C LEU A 305 5.93 -0.20 -1.73
N ASN A 306 5.29 -0.94 -2.61
CA ASN A 306 3.93 -0.73 -3.02
C ASN A 306 2.97 -1.39 -2.02
N SER A 307 2.25 -0.60 -1.22
CA SER A 307 1.30 -1.14 -0.23
C SER A 307 0.10 -1.87 -0.84
N ASN A 308 -0.19 -1.67 -2.13
CA ASN A 308 -1.30 -2.34 -2.81
C ASN A 308 -0.92 -3.75 -3.26
N ASP A 309 0.35 -4.00 -3.55
CA ASP A 309 0.85 -5.26 -4.14
C ASP A 309 1.68 -6.09 -3.15
N PHE A 310 2.38 -5.44 -2.22
CA PHE A 310 3.34 -6.09 -1.33
C PHE A 310 2.70 -7.22 -0.52
N GLY A 311 3.36 -8.38 -0.52
CA GLY A 311 2.93 -9.56 0.19
C GLY A 311 1.76 -10.31 -0.45
N LYS A 312 1.37 -9.97 -1.69
CA LYS A 312 0.30 -10.63 -2.42
C LYS A 312 0.85 -11.50 -3.56
N LEU A 313 0.24 -12.68 -3.72
CA LEU A 313 0.47 -13.61 -4.81
C LEU A 313 -0.87 -14.12 -5.33
N SER A 314 -1.10 -14.06 -6.64
CA SER A 314 -2.24 -14.67 -7.31
C SER A 314 -1.78 -15.88 -8.11
N VAL A 315 -2.57 -16.97 -8.08
CA VAL A 315 -2.34 -18.20 -8.84
C VAL A 315 -3.58 -18.46 -9.71
N CYS A 316 -3.40 -18.52 -11.02
CA CYS A 316 -4.48 -18.83 -11.96
C CYS A 316 -4.68 -20.34 -12.11
N SER A 317 -5.78 -20.74 -12.74
CA SER A 317 -6.15 -22.15 -12.93
C SER A 317 -5.14 -22.96 -13.75
N ASN A 318 -4.42 -22.32 -14.67
CA ASN A 318 -3.32 -22.91 -15.42
C ASN A 318 -2.00 -23.04 -14.61
N GLY A 319 -2.00 -22.55 -13.37
CA GLY A 319 -0.85 -22.52 -12.47
C GLY A 319 0.02 -21.29 -12.58
N ASP A 320 -0.25 -20.36 -13.50
CA ASP A 320 0.54 -19.13 -13.63
C ASP A 320 0.38 -18.27 -12.38
N MET A 321 1.50 -17.70 -11.93
CA MET A 321 1.59 -16.89 -10.74
C MET A 321 1.84 -15.42 -11.08
N TYR A 322 1.25 -14.54 -10.28
CA TYR A 322 1.30 -13.09 -10.46
C TYR A 322 1.48 -12.39 -9.11
N THR A 323 2.40 -11.43 -9.02
CA THR A 323 2.50 -10.50 -7.89
C THR A 323 1.64 -9.25 -8.10
N ASN A 324 1.17 -9.06 -9.34
CA ASN A 324 0.10 -8.16 -9.74
C ASN A 324 -0.55 -8.70 -11.04
N GLU A 325 -1.88 -8.81 -11.07
CA GLU A 325 -2.61 -9.45 -12.19
C GLU A 325 -2.58 -8.67 -13.51
N LEU A 326 -2.21 -7.38 -13.49
CA LEU A 326 -2.00 -6.58 -14.70
C LEU A 326 -0.54 -6.61 -15.18
N SER A 327 0.33 -7.34 -14.50
CA SER A 327 1.75 -7.50 -14.85
C SER A 327 2.02 -8.86 -15.50
N PRO A 328 3.14 -9.04 -16.21
CA PRO A 328 3.55 -10.35 -16.71
C PRO A 328 3.66 -11.39 -15.60
N THR A 329 3.43 -12.66 -15.94
CA THR A 329 3.59 -13.76 -14.99
C THR A 329 5.00 -13.82 -14.41
N VAL A 330 5.09 -14.10 -13.12
CA VAL A 330 6.35 -14.28 -12.38
C VAL A 330 6.84 -15.73 -12.35
N GLY A 331 6.01 -16.68 -12.83
CA GLY A 331 6.34 -18.11 -12.89
C GLY A 331 5.09 -18.98 -12.84
N ASN A 332 5.27 -20.30 -12.79
CA ASN A 332 4.17 -21.26 -12.71
C ASN A 332 4.34 -22.19 -11.49
N ILE A 333 3.28 -22.38 -10.71
CA ILE A 333 3.29 -23.11 -9.44
C ILE A 333 3.72 -24.58 -9.59
N TRP A 334 3.54 -25.17 -10.77
CA TRP A 334 3.92 -26.55 -11.05
C TRP A 334 5.41 -26.72 -11.33
N THR A 335 6.08 -25.67 -11.77
CA THR A 335 7.48 -25.73 -12.26
C THR A 335 8.46 -24.91 -11.43
N ASN A 336 7.97 -23.98 -10.59
CA ASN A 336 8.80 -23.04 -9.85
C ASN A 336 8.63 -23.21 -8.33
N ASP A 337 9.67 -22.88 -7.57
CA ASP A 337 9.64 -22.79 -6.11
C ASP A 337 9.17 -21.37 -5.71
N VAL A 338 8.06 -21.31 -4.94
CA VAL A 338 7.44 -20.03 -4.55
C VAL A 338 8.41 -19.18 -3.74
N ARG A 339 9.27 -19.76 -2.88
CA ARG A 339 10.22 -18.99 -2.06
C ARG A 339 11.25 -18.27 -2.92
N LYS A 340 11.72 -18.90 -4.00
CA LYS A 340 12.65 -18.26 -4.94
C LYS A 340 12.00 -17.12 -5.71
N LEU A 341 10.72 -17.26 -6.05
CA LEU A 341 9.94 -16.21 -6.67
C LEU A 341 9.78 -15.03 -5.72
N ILE A 342 9.36 -15.26 -4.48
CA ILE A 342 9.20 -14.20 -3.47
C ILE A 342 10.52 -13.48 -3.22
N TYR A 343 11.63 -14.21 -3.12
CA TYR A 343 12.96 -13.62 -3.05
C TYR A 343 13.22 -12.66 -4.22
N LYS A 344 12.97 -13.11 -5.46
CA LYS A 344 13.18 -12.30 -6.65
C LYS A 344 12.28 -11.05 -6.66
N GLU A 345 11.02 -11.20 -6.26
CA GLU A 345 10.09 -10.06 -6.16
C GLU A 345 10.56 -9.03 -5.12
N MET A 346 11.12 -9.47 -3.99
CA MET A 346 11.63 -8.57 -2.95
C MET A 346 12.93 -7.84 -3.34
N THR A 347 13.74 -8.41 -4.24
CA THR A 347 15.05 -7.83 -4.61
C THR A 347 15.02 -7.08 -5.95
N GLU A 348 14.23 -7.56 -6.90
CA GLU A 348 14.22 -7.12 -8.30
C GLU A 348 12.80 -6.93 -8.86
N GLY A 349 11.76 -7.15 -8.05
CA GLY A 349 10.37 -7.16 -8.48
C GLY A 349 9.88 -5.82 -8.99
N HIS A 350 8.86 -5.88 -9.86
CA HIS A 350 8.25 -4.70 -10.45
C HIS A 350 6.83 -4.44 -9.93
N SER A 351 6.29 -5.30 -9.07
CA SER A 351 4.98 -5.11 -8.45
C SER A 351 5.14 -4.61 -7.02
N TRP A 352 5.84 -5.36 -6.18
CA TRP A 352 6.06 -5.03 -4.76
C TRP A 352 6.95 -3.81 -4.55
N LEU A 353 7.85 -3.52 -5.50
CA LEU A 353 8.75 -2.36 -5.46
C LEU A 353 8.27 -1.21 -6.36
N ARG A 354 7.03 -1.29 -6.85
CA ARG A 354 6.43 -0.25 -7.70
C ARG A 354 6.08 0.98 -6.89
N ILE A 355 7.01 1.92 -6.80
CA ILE A 355 6.87 3.16 -6.03
C ILE A 355 6.69 4.38 -6.96
N ARG A 356 6.55 5.57 -6.38
CA ARG A 356 6.33 6.84 -7.12
C ARG A 356 7.64 7.41 -7.69
N ASP A 357 8.51 6.61 -8.28
CA ASP A 357 9.84 7.02 -8.78
C ASP A 357 9.86 7.42 -10.27
N GLN A 358 8.72 7.36 -10.95
CA GLN A 358 8.56 7.80 -12.34
C GLN A 358 8.09 9.25 -12.43
N LYS A 359 8.35 9.90 -13.57
CA LYS A 359 7.81 11.23 -13.87
C LYS A 359 6.29 11.20 -14.02
N PRO A 360 5.55 12.22 -13.57
CA PRO A 360 6.05 13.46 -12.94
C PRO A 360 6.28 13.34 -11.43
N CYS A 361 5.95 12.20 -10.81
CA CYS A 361 5.97 12.00 -9.36
C CYS A 361 7.37 12.10 -8.75
N CYS A 362 8.42 11.64 -9.44
CA CYS A 362 9.80 11.73 -8.94
C CYS A 362 10.27 13.16 -8.68
N ASP A 363 9.65 14.14 -9.34
CA ASP A 363 9.97 15.56 -9.22
C ASP A 363 8.97 16.29 -8.31
N CYS A 364 8.05 15.59 -7.65
CA CYS A 364 6.97 16.18 -6.85
C CYS A 364 7.32 16.21 -5.35
N ILE A 365 7.13 17.34 -4.67
CA ILE A 365 7.33 17.44 -3.21
C ILE A 365 6.41 16.53 -2.39
N TYR A 366 5.27 16.12 -2.95
CA TYR A 366 4.32 15.21 -2.30
C TYR A 366 4.57 13.73 -2.60
N GLN A 367 5.65 13.37 -3.33
CA GLN A 367 5.92 12.02 -3.85
C GLN A 367 5.64 10.88 -2.85
N TRP A 368 6.06 11.05 -1.59
CA TRP A 368 5.93 10.02 -0.56
C TRP A 368 4.70 10.18 0.34
N LEU A 369 4.03 11.33 0.27
CA LEU A 369 2.72 11.56 0.88
C LEU A 369 1.61 10.96 0.01
N CYS A 370 1.81 10.89 -1.31
CA CYS A 370 0.90 10.21 -2.22
C CYS A 370 0.73 8.72 -1.89
N PRO A 371 -0.43 8.12 -2.18
CA PRO A 371 -0.60 6.68 -2.08
C PRO A 371 0.31 5.95 -3.08
N SER A 372 0.67 4.71 -2.74
CA SER A 372 1.38 3.80 -3.65
C SER A 372 0.64 3.68 -4.99
N PRO A 373 1.35 3.53 -6.12
CA PRO A 373 0.74 3.28 -7.42
C PRO A 373 -0.27 2.12 -7.35
N SER A 374 -1.43 2.29 -7.96
CA SER A 374 -2.50 1.30 -7.99
C SER A 374 -2.57 0.60 -9.34
N ASN A 375 -3.55 -0.29 -9.51
CA ASN A 375 -3.83 -0.92 -10.79
C ASN A 375 -4.45 0.05 -11.80
N TYR A 376 -5.03 1.16 -11.33
CA TYR A 376 -5.60 2.18 -12.20
C TYR A 376 -4.51 2.85 -13.04
N GLU A 377 -3.33 3.15 -12.49
CA GLU A 377 -2.21 3.70 -13.26
C GLU A 377 -1.79 2.79 -14.42
N LEU A 378 -1.78 1.47 -14.21
CA LEU A 378 -1.45 0.50 -15.28
C LEU A 378 -2.54 0.45 -16.34
N ALA A 379 -3.80 0.40 -15.91
CA ALA A 379 -4.94 0.31 -16.81
C ALA A 379 -5.13 1.59 -17.66
N ILE A 380 -4.92 2.75 -17.06
CA ILE A 380 -5.02 4.07 -17.72
C ILE A 380 -3.75 4.38 -18.54
N GLY A 381 -2.61 3.78 -18.18
CA GLY A 381 -1.31 4.08 -18.80
C GLY A 381 -0.73 5.42 -18.36
N LYS A 382 -1.15 5.93 -17.20
CA LYS A 382 -0.68 7.19 -16.61
C LYS A 382 -0.03 6.94 -15.25
N PRO A 383 1.21 7.41 -15.00
CA PRO A 383 1.95 7.11 -13.76
C PRO A 383 1.42 7.84 -12.53
N ASN A 384 0.53 8.83 -12.69
CA ASN A 384 -0.07 9.62 -11.62
C ASN A 384 -1.56 9.88 -11.87
N LEU A 385 -2.35 9.72 -10.82
CA LEU A 385 -3.79 10.02 -10.80
C LEU A 385 -4.01 11.18 -9.82
N CYS A 386 -3.55 12.37 -10.21
CA CYS A 386 -3.68 13.59 -9.42
C CYS A 386 -3.71 14.84 -10.29
N HIS A 387 -4.21 15.93 -9.73
CA HIS A 387 -4.31 17.25 -10.37
C HIS A 387 -3.14 18.18 -10.04
N VAL A 388 -2.21 17.76 -9.17
CA VAL A 388 -1.06 18.58 -8.72
C VAL A 388 0.00 18.77 -9.81
N LYS A 389 0.38 17.68 -10.48
CA LYS A 389 1.28 17.70 -11.65
C LYS A 389 0.61 16.89 -12.77
N PRO A 390 -0.36 17.49 -13.48
CA PRO A 390 -1.21 16.77 -14.44
C PRO A 390 -0.43 16.12 -15.58
#